data_AF-K9KEK4-F1
#
_entry.id   AF-K9KEK4-F1
#
_cell.length_a   1.000
_cell.length_b   1.000
_cell.length_c   1.000
_cell.angle_alpha   90.00
_cell.angle_beta   90.00
_cell.angle_gamma   90.00
#
_symmetry.space_group_name_H-M   'P 1'
#
loop_
_entity.id
_entity.type
_entity.pdbx_description
1 polymer ?
#
loop_
_entity_poly.entity_id
_entity_poly.type
_entity_poly.pdbx_seq_one_letter_code
_entity_poly.pdbx_strand_id
1 'polypeptide(L)'
;ERDQNSSDGQEPFSTAGFRAVKFTLHTRDLLSTVLYILNSCSLSIEHIQSLNTYVHSQPLKEAKRMPDRPIRWDKSYYSFTGFKDPDEDLEQVSRMETTLTSWLDNNGKSAVKKLKNSLPLRKELDRLKDELSHQLQLSDYRWQRSWGIAHRCSQLHSLGRLAQQNLETLKNAKGCTLVFTDRSGMSAGGHVMLGTMDVHHHWAKLFERLPSYFDLQRRLVLLEDQISHLLGGIRVVYLEELQPALTLEEYYSLLDVFYNRLLKNRILFHPRSLRGLQMILNSDRYAPSLHELGHFNIPTLCDPANLQWFILTKAQQARENMKRK
;
A
#
# COMPACT_ATOMS: atom_id res chain seq x y z
N GLU A 1 10.26 44.61 45.68
CA GLU A 1 10.27 43.20 46.15
C GLU A 1 9.91 42.33 44.96
N ARG A 2 10.90 41.76 44.26
CA ARG A 2 11.41 40.38 44.39
C ARG A 2 10.33 39.31 44.15
N ASP A 3 10.26 38.84 42.91
CA ASP A 3 9.89 37.46 42.63
C ASP A 3 11.18 36.67 42.35
N GLN A 4 11.51 35.81 43.31
CA GLN A 4 12.69 34.96 43.35
C GLN A 4 12.41 33.64 42.64
N ASN A 5 13.39 33.25 41.82
CA ASN A 5 13.94 31.89 41.66
C ASN A 5 12.95 30.74 41.45
N SER A 6 12.76 30.36 40.19
CA SER A 6 12.36 28.99 39.88
C SER A 6 13.56 28.07 40.15
N SER A 7 13.36 27.22 41.15
CA SER A 7 14.29 26.22 41.65
C SER A 7 14.84 25.34 40.53
N ASP A 8 16.16 25.34 40.44
CA ASP A 8 17.00 24.36 39.77
C ASP A 8 16.69 22.97 40.34
N GLY A 9 15.96 22.15 39.58
CA GLY A 9 15.66 20.76 39.94
C GLY A 9 16.85 19.88 39.63
N GLN A 10 17.80 19.81 40.57
CA GLN A 10 18.79 18.73 40.60
C GLN A 10 18.07 17.40 40.83
N GLU A 11 17.97 16.56 39.80
CA GLU A 11 17.59 15.16 39.98
C GLU A 11 18.78 14.35 40.52
N PRO A 12 18.53 13.38 41.42
CA PRO A 12 19.57 12.61 42.07
C PRO A 12 20.29 11.68 41.10
N PHE A 13 21.61 11.67 41.21
CA PHE A 13 22.50 10.75 40.50
C PHE A 13 22.16 9.30 40.85
N SER A 14 21.60 8.57 39.88
CA SER A 14 21.57 7.11 39.88
C SER A 14 22.79 6.58 39.12
N THR A 15 23.53 5.73 39.81
CA THR A 15 24.76 5.07 39.39
C THR A 15 24.53 4.26 38.10
N ALA A 16 25.33 4.56 37.07
CA ALA A 16 25.35 3.91 35.74
C ALA A 16 24.04 3.96 34.93
N GLY A 17 23.60 5.16 34.52
CA GLY A 17 22.41 5.32 33.68
C GLY A 17 22.43 6.62 32.86
N PHE A 18 21.84 6.55 31.67
CA PHE A 18 21.75 7.65 30.70
C PHE A 18 21.14 8.92 31.32
N ARG A 19 21.74 10.08 31.03
CA ARG A 19 21.23 11.40 31.44
C ARG A 19 20.15 11.86 30.46
N ALA A 20 18.93 12.07 30.93
CA ALA A 20 17.90 12.74 30.16
C ALA A 20 18.26 14.22 30.00
N VAL A 21 18.34 14.69 28.75
CA VAL A 21 18.60 16.10 28.43
C VAL A 21 17.43 16.63 27.61
N LYS A 22 16.86 17.76 28.03
CA LYS A 22 15.73 18.41 27.36
C LYS A 22 16.23 19.67 26.65
N PHE A 23 16.02 19.77 25.35
CA PHE A 23 16.39 20.93 24.55
C PHE A 23 15.18 21.50 23.82
N THR A 24 15.19 22.82 23.61
CA THR A 24 14.18 23.54 22.83
C THR A 24 14.88 24.17 21.62
N LEU A 25 14.50 23.71 20.43
CA LEU A 25 15.09 24.14 19.16
C LEU A 25 14.46 25.46 18.71
N HIS A 26 15.17 26.57 18.92
CA HIS A 26 14.68 27.91 18.57
C HIS A 26 15.21 28.43 17.22
N THR A 27 16.18 27.75 16.59
CA THR A 27 16.91 28.25 15.43
C THR A 27 16.75 27.35 14.21
N ARG A 28 16.74 27.96 13.00
CA ARG A 28 16.71 27.25 11.71
C ARG A 28 18.10 26.80 11.24
N ASP A 29 19.15 27.27 11.90
CA ASP A 29 20.52 26.88 11.60
C ASP A 29 20.83 25.51 12.23
N LEU A 30 21.00 24.52 11.36
CA LEU A 30 21.27 23.13 11.71
C LEU A 30 22.62 22.98 12.41
N LEU A 31 23.63 23.76 12.02
CA LEU A 31 24.97 23.62 12.58
C LEU A 31 25.02 24.09 14.05
N SER A 32 24.48 25.28 14.31
CA SER A 32 24.36 25.82 15.68
C SER A 32 23.51 24.91 16.58
N THR A 33 22.47 24.29 16.02
CA THR A 33 21.62 23.32 16.72
C THR A 33 22.38 22.07 17.10
N VAL A 34 23.15 21.49 16.17
CA VAL A 34 23.95 20.27 16.42
C VAL A 34 25.04 20.55 17.45
N LEU A 35 25.74 21.69 17.37
CA LEU A 35 26.75 22.08 18.35
C LEU A 35 26.14 22.27 19.75
N TYR A 36 24.95 22.88 19.83
CA TYR A 36 24.23 23.06 21.09
C TYR A 36 23.83 21.73 21.75
N ILE A 37 23.34 20.78 20.96
CA ILE A 37 22.99 19.43 21.44
C ILE A 37 24.23 18.69 21.94
N LEU A 38 25.31 18.68 21.14
CA LEU A 38 26.54 17.95 21.50
C LEU A 38 27.20 18.51 22.76
N ASN A 39 27.26 19.84 22.89
CA ASN A 39 27.75 20.49 24.11
C ASN A 39 26.88 20.18 25.33
N SER A 40 25.56 20.13 25.15
CA SER A 40 24.62 19.81 26.24
C SER A 40 24.73 18.36 26.72
N CYS A 41 25.25 17.47 25.87
CA CYS A 41 25.58 16.09 26.17
C CYS A 41 27.04 15.89 26.62
N SER A 42 27.82 16.96 26.81
CA SER A 42 29.25 16.92 27.14
C SER A 42 30.10 16.09 26.17
N LEU A 43 29.72 16.05 24.89
CA LEU A 43 30.43 15.33 23.83
C LEU A 43 31.40 16.27 23.11
N SER A 44 32.53 15.73 22.62
CA SER A 44 33.53 16.54 21.91
C SER A 44 32.99 17.13 20.61
N ILE A 45 33.31 18.40 20.38
CA ILE A 45 32.93 19.18 19.20
C ILE A 45 34.12 19.52 18.28
N GLU A 46 35.32 19.03 18.63
CA GLU A 46 36.59 19.38 17.96
C GLU A 46 36.58 19.00 16.47
N HIS A 47 35.94 17.89 16.11
CA HIS A 47 35.86 17.42 14.73
C HIS A 47 34.93 18.27 13.84
N ILE A 48 33.94 18.96 14.42
CA ILE A 48 32.98 19.78 13.67
C ILE A 48 33.53 21.20 13.46
N GLN A 49 34.31 21.71 14.41
CA GLN A 49 34.94 23.03 14.30
C GLN A 49 36.07 23.05 13.25
N SER A 50 36.83 21.96 13.10
CA SER A 50 37.90 21.85 12.10
C SER A 50 37.40 21.82 10.65
N LEU A 51 36.19 21.31 10.43
CA LEU A 51 35.51 21.36 9.13
C LEU A 51 35.12 22.79 8.71
N ASN A 52 34.85 23.68 9.68
CA ASN A 52 34.43 25.05 9.40
C ASN A 52 35.60 25.96 8.98
N THR A 53 36.83 25.66 9.40
CA THR A 53 38.03 26.40 9.00
C THR A 53 38.35 26.21 7.52
N TYR A 54 37.98 25.06 6.94
CA TYR A 54 38.16 24.77 5.50
C TYR A 54 37.09 25.41 4.60
N VAL A 55 35.93 25.80 5.15
CA VAL A 55 34.77 26.25 4.35
C VAL A 55 34.68 27.78 4.22
N HIS A 56 35.41 28.55 5.03
CA HIS A 56 35.34 30.02 5.04
C HIS A 56 36.41 30.77 4.23
N SER A 57 37.13 30.09 3.33
CA SER A 57 37.98 30.77 2.34
C SER A 57 37.37 30.75 0.95
N GLN A 58 36.29 31.52 0.73
CA GLN A 58 36.02 32.29 -0.51
C GLN A 58 34.59 32.88 -0.50
N PRO A 59 34.41 34.19 -0.74
CA PRO A 59 33.09 34.75 -1.03
C PRO A 59 32.78 34.57 -2.53
N LEU A 60 31.84 33.67 -2.86
CA LEU A 60 31.32 33.57 -4.22
C LEU A 60 30.17 34.56 -4.42
N LYS A 61 30.34 35.46 -5.39
CA LYS A 61 29.34 36.45 -5.82
C LYS A 61 28.00 35.79 -6.16
N GLU A 62 26.92 36.43 -5.72
CA GLU A 62 25.53 36.10 -6.05
C GLU A 62 25.34 36.06 -7.58
N ALA A 63 25.21 34.85 -8.13
CA ALA A 63 24.71 34.63 -9.48
C ALA A 63 23.26 34.15 -9.40
N LYS A 64 22.36 34.91 -10.06
CA LYS A 64 20.95 34.58 -10.24
C LYS A 64 20.76 33.10 -10.60
N ARG A 65 19.90 32.40 -9.86
CA ARG A 65 19.46 31.02 -10.15
C ARG A 65 19.04 30.92 -11.61
N MET A 66 19.85 30.24 -12.42
CA MET A 66 19.41 29.72 -13.71
C MET A 66 18.54 28.47 -13.46
N PRO A 67 17.48 28.24 -14.25
CA PRO A 67 16.75 26.99 -14.18
C PRO A 67 17.69 25.83 -14.51
N ASP A 68 17.54 24.74 -13.74
CA ASP A 68 18.34 23.53 -13.84
C ASP A 68 18.01 22.79 -15.14
N ARG A 69 18.56 23.29 -16.26
CA ARG A 69 18.49 22.64 -17.55
C ARG A 69 19.88 22.09 -17.86
N PRO A 70 20.02 20.79 -18.13
CA PRO A 70 21.31 20.22 -18.51
C PRO A 70 21.84 20.97 -19.73
N ILE A 71 23.05 21.54 -19.62
CA ILE A 71 23.71 22.18 -20.75
C ILE A 71 24.03 21.08 -21.76
N ARG A 72 23.34 21.10 -22.90
CA ARG A 72 23.64 20.22 -24.03
C ARG A 72 24.70 20.88 -24.89
N TRP A 73 25.87 20.26 -24.95
CA TRP A 73 26.94 20.68 -25.85
C TRP A 73 26.75 20.03 -27.22
N ASP A 74 27.30 20.65 -28.27
CA ASP A 74 27.30 20.06 -29.60
C ASP A 74 28.17 18.79 -29.63
N LYS A 75 27.83 17.79 -30.48
CA LYS A 75 28.54 16.50 -30.55
C LYS A 75 30.05 16.67 -30.77
N SER A 76 30.45 17.73 -31.47
CA SER A 76 31.86 18.08 -31.69
C SER A 76 32.63 18.33 -30.38
N TYR A 77 31.98 18.92 -29.36
CA TYR A 77 32.59 19.18 -28.06
C TYR A 77 33.00 17.87 -27.35
N TYR A 78 32.10 16.88 -27.31
CA TYR A 78 32.38 15.58 -26.69
C TYR A 78 33.49 14.83 -27.43
N SER A 79 33.48 14.87 -28.77
CA SER A 79 34.52 14.25 -29.60
C SER A 79 35.91 14.88 -29.40
N PHE A 80 35.97 16.19 -29.17
CA PHE A 80 37.23 16.92 -28.98
C PHE A 80 37.77 16.82 -27.55
N THR A 81 36.88 16.81 -26.56
CA THR A 81 37.26 16.78 -25.13
C THR A 81 37.43 15.37 -24.58
N GLY A 82 36.95 14.34 -25.31
CA GLY A 82 36.95 12.95 -24.85
C GLY A 82 35.95 12.65 -23.73
N PHE A 83 35.12 13.63 -23.34
CA PHE A 83 34.00 13.38 -22.43
C PHE A 83 32.92 12.56 -23.14
N LYS A 84 32.35 11.59 -22.43
CA LYS A 84 31.29 10.72 -22.96
C LYS A 84 30.01 11.54 -23.18
N ASP A 85 29.49 11.51 -24.40
CA ASP A 85 28.23 12.19 -24.74
C ASP A 85 27.05 11.46 -24.03
N PRO A 86 26.28 12.17 -23.18
CA PRO A 86 25.12 11.58 -22.49
C PRO A 86 24.04 11.04 -23.42
N ASP A 87 23.89 11.61 -24.62
CA ASP A 87 22.87 11.22 -25.58
C ASP A 87 23.36 10.09 -26.52
N GLU A 88 24.65 9.73 -26.50
CA GLU A 88 25.23 8.66 -27.33
C GLU A 88 24.79 7.26 -26.90
N ASP A 89 24.69 7.03 -25.59
CA ASP A 89 24.14 5.80 -25.02
C ASP A 89 22.64 5.64 -25.39
N LEU A 90 21.89 6.74 -25.46
CA LEU A 90 20.47 6.75 -25.86
C LEU A 90 20.30 6.47 -27.36
N GLU A 91 21.17 7.02 -28.21
CA GLU A 91 21.18 6.72 -29.65
C GLU A 91 21.63 5.28 -29.94
N GLN A 92 22.56 4.72 -29.17
CA GLN A 92 22.97 3.30 -29.30
C GLN A 92 21.85 2.34 -28.91
N VAL A 93 21.13 2.62 -27.80
CA VAL A 93 19.96 1.83 -27.38
C VAL A 93 18.83 1.90 -28.41
N SER A 94 18.62 3.07 -29.03
CA SER A 94 17.64 3.26 -30.11
C SER A 94 18.00 2.51 -31.40
N ARG A 95 19.30 2.40 -31.74
CA ARG A 95 19.77 1.78 -33.00
C ARG A 95 19.98 0.27 -32.93
N MET A 96 20.09 -0.33 -31.74
CA MET A 96 20.53 -1.74 -31.60
C MET A 96 19.45 -2.81 -31.79
N GLU A 97 18.16 -2.48 -31.77
CA GLU A 97 17.09 -3.50 -31.79
C GLU A 97 16.15 -3.37 -33.00
N THR A 98 16.66 -3.61 -34.21
CA THR A 98 15.85 -3.50 -35.44
C THR A 98 15.12 -4.79 -35.84
N THR A 99 15.44 -5.95 -35.24
CA THR A 99 14.71 -7.21 -35.51
C THR A 99 14.53 -8.05 -34.24
N LEU A 100 13.33 -8.61 -34.06
CA LEU A 100 13.00 -9.53 -32.97
C LEU A 100 13.97 -10.72 -32.90
N THR A 101 14.42 -11.21 -34.05
CA THR A 101 15.37 -12.33 -34.14
C THR A 101 16.72 -11.99 -33.51
N SER A 102 17.30 -10.83 -33.85
CA SER A 102 18.56 -10.36 -33.24
C SER A 102 18.41 -10.17 -31.73
N TRP A 103 17.27 -9.63 -31.28
CA TRP A 103 16.99 -9.49 -29.86
C TRP A 103 16.90 -10.83 -29.13
N LEU A 104 16.21 -11.81 -29.71
CA LEU A 104 16.06 -13.16 -29.16
C LEU A 104 17.38 -13.92 -29.14
N ASP A 105 18.25 -13.76 -30.14
CA ASP A 105 19.57 -14.39 -30.14
C ASP A 105 20.47 -13.81 -29.04
N ASN A 106 20.40 -12.50 -28.81
CA ASN A 106 21.14 -11.81 -27.76
C ASN A 106 20.63 -12.14 -26.35
N ASN A 107 19.32 -12.25 -26.16
CA ASN A 107 18.70 -12.43 -24.84
C ASN A 107 18.34 -13.88 -24.52
N GLY A 108 18.23 -14.77 -25.52
CA GLY A 108 17.72 -16.13 -25.37
C GLY A 108 18.58 -16.99 -24.45
N LYS A 109 19.90 -16.96 -24.63
CA LYS A 109 20.84 -17.68 -23.74
C LYS A 109 20.72 -17.20 -22.30
N SER A 110 20.58 -15.89 -22.09
CA SER A 110 20.39 -15.28 -20.76
C SER A 110 19.04 -15.69 -20.15
N ALA A 111 17.96 -15.69 -20.94
CA ALA A 111 16.63 -16.11 -20.51
C ALA A 111 16.60 -17.58 -20.09
N VAL A 112 17.21 -18.49 -20.88
CA VAL A 112 17.33 -19.92 -20.54
C VAL A 112 18.15 -20.11 -19.26
N LYS A 113 19.25 -19.37 -19.10
CA LYS A 113 20.04 -19.40 -17.86
C LYS A 113 19.23 -18.93 -16.65
N LYS A 114 18.51 -17.80 -16.76
CA LYS A 114 17.63 -17.27 -15.71
C LYS A 114 16.51 -18.26 -15.37
N LEU A 115 15.92 -18.91 -16.37
CA LEU A 115 14.91 -19.94 -16.17
C LEU A 115 15.48 -21.11 -15.38
N LYS A 116 16.60 -21.70 -15.83
CA LYS A 116 17.28 -22.80 -15.14
C LYS A 116 17.63 -22.45 -13.69
N ASN A 117 18.17 -21.25 -13.47
CA ASN A 117 18.48 -20.76 -12.13
C ASN A 117 17.24 -20.56 -11.25
N SER A 118 16.07 -20.28 -11.84
CA SER A 118 14.81 -20.11 -11.11
C SER A 118 14.12 -21.43 -10.75
N LEU A 119 14.42 -22.54 -11.43
CA LEU A 119 13.73 -23.82 -11.23
C LEU A 119 13.80 -24.34 -9.78
N PRO A 120 14.95 -24.30 -9.07
CA PRO A 120 15.01 -24.72 -7.68
C PRO A 120 14.11 -23.88 -6.78
N LEU A 121 14.09 -22.56 -6.97
CA LEU A 121 13.24 -21.66 -6.20
C LEU A 121 11.75 -21.89 -6.46
N ARG A 122 11.36 -22.24 -7.69
CA ARG A 122 9.97 -22.60 -8.00
C ARG A 122 9.56 -23.88 -7.28
N LYS A 123 10.40 -24.92 -7.34
CA LYS A 123 10.16 -26.18 -6.62
C LYS A 123 10.06 -25.94 -5.11
N GLU A 124 10.92 -25.09 -4.56
CA GLU A 124 10.85 -24.73 -3.14
C GLU A 124 9.59 -23.95 -2.79
N LEU A 125 9.17 -23.01 -3.66
CA LEU A 125 7.93 -22.27 -3.48
C LEU A 125 6.72 -23.21 -3.45
N ASP A 126 6.66 -24.15 -4.39
CA ASP A 126 5.57 -25.14 -4.47
C ASP A 126 5.58 -26.04 -3.23
N ARG A 127 6.76 -26.54 -2.83
CA ARG A 127 6.94 -27.34 -1.61
C ARG A 127 6.45 -26.59 -0.35
N LEU A 128 6.85 -25.33 -0.18
CA LEU A 128 6.43 -24.50 0.96
C LEU A 128 4.93 -24.19 0.92
N LYS A 129 4.37 -23.96 -0.27
CA LYS A 129 2.93 -23.74 -0.46
C LYS A 129 2.16 -24.96 0.04
N ASP A 130 2.54 -26.15 -0.41
CA ASP A 130 1.87 -27.40 -0.02
C ASP A 130 2.04 -27.69 1.47
N GLU A 131 3.26 -27.58 2.00
CA GLU A 131 3.56 -27.82 3.42
C GLU A 131 2.72 -26.93 4.33
N LEU A 132 2.71 -25.62 4.08
CA LEU A 132 1.98 -24.67 4.91
C LEU A 132 0.46 -24.74 4.68
N SER A 133 0.01 -25.03 3.45
CA SER A 133 -1.41 -25.29 3.15
C SER A 133 -1.93 -26.46 3.98
N HIS A 134 -1.17 -27.56 4.05
CA HIS A 134 -1.55 -28.73 4.84
C HIS A 134 -1.49 -28.44 6.34
N GLN A 135 -0.43 -27.79 6.81
CA GLN A 135 -0.23 -27.50 8.24
C GLN A 135 -1.31 -26.57 8.81
N LEU A 136 -1.68 -25.53 8.05
CA LEU A 136 -2.65 -24.51 8.49
C LEU A 136 -4.07 -24.74 7.94
N GLN A 137 -4.24 -25.75 7.07
CA GLN A 137 -5.51 -26.08 6.40
C GLN A 137 -6.08 -24.89 5.60
N LEU A 138 -5.21 -24.23 4.84
CA LEU A 138 -5.54 -23.05 4.05
C LEU A 138 -6.11 -23.42 2.68
N SER A 139 -6.98 -22.56 2.16
CA SER A 139 -7.63 -22.78 0.87
C SER A 139 -6.73 -22.43 -0.31
N ASP A 140 -6.00 -21.30 -0.23
CA ASP A 140 -5.09 -20.84 -1.29
C ASP A 140 -4.10 -19.77 -0.80
N TYR A 141 -3.08 -19.48 -1.61
CA TYR A 141 -2.10 -18.42 -1.42
C TYR A 141 -2.04 -17.50 -2.64
N ARG A 142 -2.10 -16.19 -2.40
CA ARG A 142 -2.03 -15.16 -3.42
C ARG A 142 -1.00 -14.07 -3.07
N TRP A 143 -0.58 -13.36 -4.10
CA TRP A 143 0.34 -12.22 -3.98
C TRP A 143 -0.25 -11.06 -4.77
N GLN A 144 -0.46 -9.92 -4.12
CA GLN A 144 -0.98 -8.73 -4.79
C GLN A 144 0.07 -8.12 -5.74
N ARG A 145 1.34 -8.15 -5.34
CA ARG A 145 2.46 -7.64 -6.13
C ARG A 145 3.20 -8.77 -6.84
N SER A 146 3.61 -8.51 -8.07
CA SER A 146 4.41 -9.40 -8.91
C SER A 146 5.89 -9.42 -8.48
N TRP A 147 6.15 -9.77 -7.23
CA TRP A 147 7.52 -10.00 -6.76
C TRP A 147 8.09 -11.28 -7.38
N GLY A 148 9.41 -11.28 -7.57
CA GLY A 148 10.15 -12.45 -8.02
C GLY A 148 10.02 -13.64 -7.06
N ILE A 149 10.25 -14.85 -7.58
CA ILE A 149 10.03 -16.13 -6.86
C ILE A 149 10.79 -16.17 -5.54
N ALA A 150 12.03 -15.67 -5.50
CA ALA A 150 12.84 -15.63 -4.28
C ALA A 150 12.13 -14.88 -3.13
N HIS A 151 11.48 -13.75 -3.43
CA HIS A 151 10.75 -12.98 -2.42
C HIS A 151 9.54 -13.75 -1.90
N ARG A 152 8.82 -14.45 -2.79
CA ARG A 152 7.68 -15.31 -2.41
C ARG A 152 8.13 -16.45 -1.50
N CYS A 153 9.26 -17.09 -1.79
CA CYS A 153 9.85 -18.10 -0.90
C CYS A 153 10.17 -17.50 0.47
N SER A 154 10.82 -16.34 0.53
CA SER A 154 11.14 -15.67 1.79
C SER A 154 9.90 -15.36 2.63
N GLN A 155 8.81 -14.94 2.00
CA GLN A 155 7.53 -14.70 2.68
C GLN A 155 6.93 -15.97 3.28
N LEU A 156 6.93 -17.08 2.53
CA LEU A 156 6.47 -18.36 3.03
C LEU A 156 7.37 -18.91 4.15
N HIS A 157 8.70 -18.76 4.05
CA HIS A 157 9.59 -19.13 5.16
C HIS A 157 9.34 -18.31 6.42
N SER A 158 9.07 -17.01 6.28
CA SER A 158 8.68 -16.16 7.42
C SER A 158 7.37 -16.63 8.05
N LEU A 159 6.36 -16.95 7.24
CA LEU A 159 5.11 -17.53 7.72
C LEU A 159 5.33 -18.90 8.38
N GLY A 160 6.16 -19.77 7.80
CA GLY A 160 6.48 -21.08 8.37
C GLY A 160 7.19 -20.99 9.72
N ARG A 161 8.12 -20.04 9.88
CA ARG A 161 8.74 -19.74 11.18
C ARG A 161 7.72 -19.29 12.21
N LEU A 162 6.76 -18.45 11.82
CA LEU A 162 5.68 -18.04 12.70
C LEU A 162 4.75 -19.23 13.07
N ALA A 163 4.45 -20.11 12.12
CA ALA A 163 3.65 -21.31 12.36
C ALA A 163 4.33 -22.30 13.31
N GLN A 164 5.66 -22.41 13.28
CA GLN A 164 6.41 -23.21 14.24
C GLN A 164 6.33 -22.65 15.67
N GLN A 165 6.24 -21.33 15.82
CA GLN A 165 6.17 -20.65 17.12
C GLN A 165 4.76 -20.66 17.73
N ASN A 166 3.74 -20.40 16.91
CA ASN A 166 2.37 -20.13 17.38
C ASN A 166 1.31 -20.88 16.54
N LEU A 167 1.46 -22.19 16.40
CA LEU A 167 0.61 -22.99 15.52
C LEU A 167 -0.89 -22.87 15.84
N GLU A 168 -1.26 -22.95 17.12
CA GLU A 168 -2.68 -22.93 17.54
C GLU A 168 -3.38 -21.63 17.14
N THR A 169 -2.73 -20.49 17.30
CA THR A 169 -3.25 -19.19 16.87
C THR A 169 -3.43 -19.14 15.36
N LEU A 170 -2.47 -19.66 14.59
CA LEU A 170 -2.53 -19.63 13.13
C LEU A 170 -3.61 -20.55 12.55
N LYS A 171 -4.05 -21.59 13.28
CA LYS A 171 -5.20 -22.42 12.87
C LYS A 171 -6.51 -21.64 12.79
N ASN A 172 -6.60 -20.44 13.37
CA ASN A 172 -7.74 -19.56 13.17
C ASN A 172 -7.95 -19.17 11.70
N ALA A 173 -6.91 -19.26 10.86
CA ALA A 173 -7.02 -19.01 9.42
C ALA A 173 -7.45 -20.24 8.61
N LYS A 174 -7.83 -21.35 9.24
CA LYS A 174 -8.30 -22.55 8.55
C LYS A 174 -9.41 -22.20 7.54
N GLY A 175 -9.28 -22.73 6.32
CA GLY A 175 -10.21 -22.49 5.21
C GLY A 175 -10.10 -21.11 4.57
N CYS A 176 -9.20 -20.24 5.03
CA CYS A 176 -9.01 -18.91 4.43
C CYS A 176 -8.00 -18.96 3.28
N THR A 177 -8.11 -17.97 2.40
CA THR A 177 -7.05 -17.63 1.43
C THR A 177 -6.13 -16.59 2.05
N LEU A 178 -4.83 -16.86 2.03
CA LEU A 178 -3.82 -15.88 2.45
C LEU A 178 -3.35 -15.06 1.26
N VAL A 179 -3.22 -13.75 1.46
CA VAL A 179 -2.73 -12.82 0.44
C VAL A 179 -1.58 -12.00 1.01
N PHE A 180 -0.42 -12.05 0.38
CA PHE A 180 0.67 -11.14 0.70
C PHE A 180 0.45 -9.79 0.00
N THR A 181 0.35 -8.73 0.80
CA THR A 181 -0.04 -7.37 0.37
C THR A 181 0.79 -6.31 1.09
N ASP A 182 0.51 -5.04 0.84
CA ASP A 182 1.25 -3.94 1.47
C ASP A 182 0.83 -3.65 2.93
N ARG A 183 -0.32 -4.19 3.37
CA ARG A 183 -0.89 -3.92 4.70
C ARG A 183 -1.56 -5.16 5.27
N SER A 184 -1.39 -5.42 6.56
CA SER A 184 -2.05 -6.54 7.23
C SER A 184 -3.52 -6.25 7.56
N GLY A 185 -4.35 -7.29 7.56
CA GLY A 185 -5.77 -7.18 7.88
C GLY A 185 -6.60 -8.29 7.24
N MET A 186 -7.89 -8.01 7.00
CA MET A 186 -8.74 -8.86 6.17
C MET A 186 -9.30 -8.02 5.03
N SER A 187 -9.24 -8.54 3.80
CA SER A 187 -9.82 -7.86 2.64
C SER A 187 -11.35 -7.84 2.75
N ALA A 188 -12.01 -6.92 2.05
CA ALA A 188 -13.46 -6.90 1.95
C ALA A 188 -14.04 -8.21 1.36
N GLY A 189 -13.25 -8.93 0.56
CA GLY A 189 -13.59 -10.26 0.04
C GLY A 189 -13.43 -11.40 1.06
N GLY A 190 -12.92 -11.13 2.26
CA GLY A 190 -12.69 -12.13 3.31
C GLY A 190 -11.37 -12.89 3.19
N HIS A 191 -10.40 -12.38 2.44
CA HIS A 191 -9.05 -12.94 2.38
C HIS A 191 -8.18 -12.39 3.51
N VAL A 192 -7.35 -13.22 4.12
CA VAL A 192 -6.43 -12.79 5.19
C VAL A 192 -5.20 -12.15 4.54
N MET A 193 -4.99 -10.86 4.82
CA MET A 193 -3.92 -10.05 4.23
C MET A 193 -2.72 -10.00 5.17
N LEU A 194 -1.54 -10.37 4.68
CA LEU A 194 -0.28 -10.25 5.40
C LEU A 194 0.57 -9.16 4.75
N GLY A 195 0.84 -8.08 5.49
CA GLY A 195 1.69 -6.98 5.06
C GLY A 195 3.13 -7.44 4.90
N THR A 196 3.74 -7.24 3.72
CA THR A 196 5.10 -7.71 3.42
C THR A 196 6.18 -7.03 4.25
N MET A 197 5.88 -5.85 4.81
CA MET A 197 6.78 -5.05 5.64
C MET A 197 6.55 -5.27 7.14
N ASP A 198 5.53 -6.05 7.51
CA ASP A 198 5.15 -6.23 8.90
C ASP A 198 6.03 -7.30 9.59
N VAL A 199 6.18 -7.13 10.90
CA VAL A 199 6.89 -8.09 11.76
C VAL A 199 5.96 -9.25 12.15
N HIS A 200 6.55 -10.42 12.45
CA HIS A 200 5.79 -11.62 12.82
C HIS A 200 4.80 -11.41 13.97
N HIS A 201 5.13 -10.56 14.94
CA HIS A 201 4.23 -10.23 16.05
C HIS A 201 2.95 -9.52 15.58
N HIS A 202 3.02 -8.70 14.53
CA HIS A 202 1.84 -8.06 13.97
C HIS A 202 0.94 -9.10 13.27
N TRP A 203 1.54 -10.03 12.52
CA TRP A 203 0.82 -11.15 11.93
C TRP A 203 0.18 -12.05 13.01
N ALA A 204 0.90 -12.38 14.08
CA ALA A 204 0.37 -13.18 15.19
C ALA A 204 -0.90 -12.55 15.77
N LYS A 205 -0.86 -11.25 16.07
CA LYS A 205 -2.03 -10.48 16.53
C LYS A 205 -3.18 -10.48 15.53
N LEU A 206 -2.90 -10.46 14.23
CA LEU A 206 -3.93 -10.59 13.20
C LEU A 206 -4.62 -11.96 13.30
N PHE A 207 -3.85 -13.06 13.38
CA PHE A 207 -4.39 -14.40 13.53
C PHE A 207 -5.22 -14.58 14.81
N GLU A 208 -4.82 -13.96 15.93
CA GLU A 208 -5.61 -13.91 17.17
C GLU A 208 -6.97 -13.21 16.97
N ARG A 209 -7.00 -12.17 16.13
CA ARG A 209 -8.20 -11.36 15.87
C ARG A 209 -9.13 -11.94 14.79
N LEU A 210 -8.71 -12.95 14.03
CA LEU A 210 -9.52 -13.52 12.93
C LEU A 210 -10.95 -13.93 13.32
N PRO A 211 -11.22 -14.52 14.50
CA PRO A 211 -12.60 -14.81 14.91
C PRO A 211 -13.51 -13.57 14.90
N SER A 212 -13.01 -12.42 15.34
CA SER A 212 -13.72 -11.14 15.29
C SER A 212 -13.95 -10.65 13.85
N TYR A 213 -13.02 -10.94 12.94
CA TYR A 213 -13.21 -10.62 11.52
C TYR A 213 -14.30 -11.48 10.89
N PHE A 214 -14.39 -12.77 11.23
CA PHE A 214 -15.46 -13.64 10.74
C PHE A 214 -16.83 -13.22 11.28
N ASP A 215 -16.91 -12.75 12.53
CA ASP A 215 -18.12 -12.12 13.07
C ASP A 215 -18.53 -10.89 12.26
N LEU A 216 -17.56 -10.01 11.95
CA LEU A 216 -17.81 -8.83 11.14
C LEU A 216 -18.23 -9.19 9.71
N GLN A 217 -17.64 -10.22 9.10
CA GLN A 217 -18.03 -10.70 7.77
C GLN A 217 -19.45 -11.24 7.76
N ARG A 218 -19.90 -11.94 8.81
CA ARG A 218 -21.31 -12.36 8.93
C ARG A 218 -22.25 -11.15 9.00
N ARG A 219 -21.88 -10.11 9.76
CA ARG A 219 -22.67 -8.86 9.84
C ARG A 219 -22.68 -8.09 8.52
N LEU A 220 -21.56 -8.10 7.79
CA LEU A 220 -21.43 -7.48 6.48
C LEU A 220 -22.46 -8.06 5.49
N VAL A 221 -22.56 -9.39 5.40
CA VAL A 221 -23.52 -10.05 4.50
C VAL A 221 -24.96 -9.66 4.84
N LEU A 222 -25.30 -9.56 6.12
CA LEU A 222 -26.62 -9.08 6.56
C LEU A 222 -26.86 -7.63 6.16
N LEU A 223 -25.86 -6.77 6.28
CA LEU A 223 -25.95 -5.36 5.93
C LEU A 223 -26.11 -5.16 4.41
N GLU A 224 -25.37 -5.92 3.60
CA GLU A 224 -25.53 -5.94 2.14
C GLU A 224 -26.95 -6.37 1.75
N ASP A 225 -27.49 -7.40 2.41
CA ASP A 225 -28.85 -7.88 2.19
C ASP A 225 -29.89 -6.83 2.60
N GLN A 226 -29.72 -6.15 3.74
CA GLN A 226 -30.58 -5.06 4.16
C GLN A 226 -30.60 -3.89 3.16
N ILE A 227 -29.43 -3.48 2.66
CA ILE A 227 -29.34 -2.46 1.62
C ILE A 227 -30.02 -2.94 0.33
N SER A 228 -29.80 -4.21 -0.06
CA SER A 228 -30.43 -4.81 -1.22
C SER A 228 -31.96 -4.74 -1.14
N HIS A 229 -32.53 -5.07 0.02
CA HIS A 229 -33.97 -5.01 0.26
C HIS A 229 -34.53 -3.58 0.12
N LEU A 230 -33.84 -2.58 0.68
CA LEU A 230 -34.24 -1.17 0.55
C LEU A 230 -34.19 -0.68 -0.90
N LEU A 231 -33.23 -1.17 -1.68
CA LEU A 231 -33.00 -0.78 -3.06
C LEU A 231 -33.67 -1.75 -4.06
N GLY A 232 -34.84 -2.30 -3.71
CA GLY A 232 -35.66 -3.07 -4.66
C GLY A 232 -35.03 -4.39 -5.13
N GLY A 233 -34.12 -4.97 -4.34
CA GLY A 233 -33.46 -6.26 -4.60
C GLY A 233 -32.23 -6.18 -5.51
N ILE A 234 -31.63 -5.01 -5.70
CA ILE A 234 -30.33 -4.88 -6.37
C ILE A 234 -29.23 -5.50 -5.52
N ARG A 235 -28.34 -6.30 -6.11
CA ARG A 235 -27.28 -6.97 -5.35
C ARG A 235 -26.13 -5.99 -5.11
N VAL A 236 -25.82 -5.70 -3.86
CA VAL A 236 -24.59 -5.00 -3.49
C VAL A 236 -23.44 -6.01 -3.60
N VAL A 237 -22.40 -5.67 -4.36
CA VAL A 237 -21.24 -6.53 -4.58
C VAL A 237 -19.95 -5.75 -4.40
N TYR A 238 -18.96 -6.41 -3.81
CA TYR A 238 -17.57 -5.99 -3.82
C TYR A 238 -16.84 -6.67 -4.99
N LEU A 239 -16.07 -5.90 -5.77
CA LEU A 239 -15.19 -6.42 -6.82
C LEU A 239 -13.73 -6.11 -6.47
N GLU A 240 -12.95 -7.17 -6.23
CA GLU A 240 -11.54 -7.08 -5.83
C GLU A 240 -10.69 -6.37 -6.90
N GLU A 241 -11.01 -6.54 -8.19
CA GLU A 241 -10.26 -5.90 -9.28
C GLU A 241 -10.40 -4.38 -9.31
N LEU A 242 -11.54 -3.85 -8.84
CA LEU A 242 -11.81 -2.42 -8.85
C LEU A 242 -11.38 -1.75 -7.54
N GLN A 243 -11.33 -2.49 -6.43
CA GLN A 243 -11.04 -1.97 -5.09
C GLN A 243 -10.11 -2.92 -4.29
N PRO A 244 -8.91 -3.24 -4.81
CA PRO A 244 -8.07 -4.32 -4.26
C PRO A 244 -7.48 -4.03 -2.87
N ALA A 245 -7.48 -2.77 -2.43
CA ALA A 245 -6.87 -2.35 -1.17
C ALA A 245 -7.87 -2.20 -0.02
N LEU A 246 -9.17 -2.41 -0.27
CA LEU A 246 -10.23 -2.15 0.71
C LEU A 246 -10.32 -3.26 1.76
N THR A 247 -10.21 -2.89 3.04
CA THR A 247 -10.38 -3.86 4.13
C THR A 247 -11.83 -4.11 4.47
N LEU A 248 -12.08 -5.20 5.20
CA LEU A 248 -13.40 -5.57 5.68
C LEU A 248 -14.04 -4.46 6.53
N GLU A 249 -13.29 -3.84 7.44
CA GLU A 249 -13.80 -2.78 8.30
C GLU A 249 -14.11 -1.50 7.53
N GLU A 250 -13.26 -1.15 6.57
CA GLU A 250 -13.47 0.00 5.69
C GLU A 250 -14.74 -0.21 4.85
N TYR A 251 -14.89 -1.39 4.25
CA TYR A 251 -16.07 -1.74 3.46
C TYR A 251 -17.35 -1.79 4.31
N TYR A 252 -17.30 -2.39 5.50
CA TYR A 252 -18.42 -2.39 6.44
C TYR A 252 -18.83 -0.96 6.81
N SER A 253 -17.86 -0.09 7.12
CA SER A 253 -18.12 1.32 7.46
C SER A 253 -18.75 2.09 6.30
N LEU A 254 -18.31 1.82 5.06
CA LEU A 254 -18.90 2.41 3.86
C LEU A 254 -20.37 1.99 3.68
N LEU A 255 -20.66 0.69 3.84
CA LEU A 255 -22.01 0.16 3.77
C LEU A 255 -22.89 0.72 4.90
N ASP A 256 -22.38 0.82 6.12
CA ASP A 256 -23.15 1.28 7.28
C ASP A 256 -23.54 2.76 7.13
N VAL A 257 -22.60 3.61 6.70
CA VAL A 257 -22.88 5.02 6.38
C VAL A 257 -23.93 5.12 5.28
N PHE A 258 -23.80 4.32 4.22
CA PHE A 258 -24.75 4.32 3.11
C PHE A 258 -26.15 3.84 3.55
N TYR A 259 -26.23 2.74 4.29
CA TYR A 259 -27.46 2.18 4.84
C TYR A 259 -28.20 3.18 5.73
N ASN A 260 -27.49 3.81 6.67
CA ASN A 260 -28.08 4.82 7.55
C ASN A 260 -28.61 6.04 6.77
N ARG A 261 -27.97 6.42 5.66
CA ARG A 261 -28.49 7.45 4.76
C ARG A 261 -29.75 6.99 4.02
N LEU A 262 -29.81 5.77 3.53
CA LEU A 262 -31.01 5.22 2.89
C LEU A 262 -32.20 5.21 3.85
N LEU A 263 -31.98 4.78 5.10
CA LEU A 263 -33.02 4.76 6.13
C LEU A 263 -33.57 6.16 6.44
N LYS A 264 -32.68 7.16 6.60
CA LYS A 264 -33.09 8.55 6.90
C LYS A 264 -33.93 9.16 5.80
N ASN A 265 -33.59 8.89 4.54
CA ASN A 265 -34.23 9.52 3.38
C ASN A 265 -35.43 8.74 2.82
N ARG A 266 -35.70 7.52 3.33
CA ARG A 266 -36.82 6.67 2.95
C ARG A 266 -36.98 6.51 1.43
N ILE A 267 -35.91 6.13 0.74
CA ILE A 267 -36.00 5.85 -0.70
C ILE A 267 -36.91 4.64 -0.89
N LEU A 268 -37.98 4.81 -1.67
CA LEU A 268 -38.95 3.76 -1.95
C LEU A 268 -38.71 3.19 -3.35
N PHE A 269 -38.15 1.98 -3.40
CA PHE A 269 -38.22 1.13 -4.58
C PHE A 269 -39.33 0.09 -4.41
N HIS A 270 -40.02 -0.25 -5.49
CA HIS A 270 -40.93 -1.39 -5.44
C HIS A 270 -40.12 -2.65 -5.10
N PRO A 271 -40.59 -3.50 -4.17
CA PRO A 271 -39.91 -4.74 -3.82
C PRO A 271 -39.59 -5.55 -5.09
N ARG A 272 -38.32 -5.96 -5.26
CA ARG A 272 -37.83 -6.78 -6.40
C ARG A 272 -37.80 -6.09 -7.77
N SER A 273 -38.08 -4.79 -7.89
CA SER A 273 -38.04 -4.07 -9.17
C SER A 273 -36.66 -4.06 -9.84
N LEU A 274 -35.59 -4.22 -9.06
CA LEU A 274 -34.20 -4.16 -9.51
C LEU A 274 -33.47 -5.52 -9.38
N ARG A 275 -34.22 -6.61 -9.15
CA ARG A 275 -33.65 -7.95 -9.04
C ARG A 275 -32.86 -8.32 -10.30
N GLY A 276 -31.69 -8.92 -10.09
CA GLY A 276 -30.77 -9.34 -11.14
C GLY A 276 -29.72 -8.28 -11.50
N LEU A 277 -29.91 -7.02 -11.11
CA LEU A 277 -28.91 -5.96 -11.27
C LEU A 277 -27.90 -6.01 -10.12
N GLN A 278 -26.73 -5.42 -10.35
CA GLN A 278 -25.64 -5.36 -9.38
C GLN A 278 -25.17 -3.93 -9.19
N MET A 279 -24.75 -3.58 -7.97
CA MET A 279 -24.14 -2.30 -7.66
C MET A 279 -22.89 -2.46 -6.81
N ILE A 280 -21.96 -1.53 -6.96
CA ILE A 280 -20.72 -1.41 -6.23
C ILE A 280 -20.73 -0.04 -5.56
N LEU A 281 -20.43 -0.01 -4.26
CA LEU A 281 -20.23 1.23 -3.55
C LEU A 281 -18.80 1.71 -3.73
N ASN A 282 -18.63 2.99 -4.02
CA ASN A 282 -17.32 3.60 -4.19
C ASN A 282 -17.22 4.89 -3.38
N SER A 283 -16.12 5.08 -2.65
CA SER A 283 -15.81 6.31 -1.91
C SER A 283 -15.27 7.41 -2.80
N ASP A 284 -14.63 7.07 -3.93
CA ASP A 284 -13.73 7.97 -4.65
C ASP A 284 -14.44 8.78 -5.75
N ARG A 285 -15.75 8.58 -5.92
CA ARG A 285 -16.55 9.23 -6.95
C ARG A 285 -17.58 10.17 -6.33
N TYR A 286 -17.93 11.22 -7.05
CA TYR A 286 -18.97 12.17 -6.64
C TYR A 286 -20.33 11.91 -7.28
N ALA A 287 -20.35 11.25 -8.45
CA ALA A 287 -21.57 10.99 -9.21
C ALA A 287 -21.77 9.50 -9.51
N PRO A 288 -23.03 9.02 -9.51
CA PRO A 288 -23.34 7.65 -9.87
C PRO A 288 -23.08 7.42 -11.36
N SER A 289 -22.58 6.24 -11.71
CA SER A 289 -22.27 5.87 -13.09
C SER A 289 -22.64 4.41 -13.37
N LEU A 290 -22.85 4.07 -14.65
CA LEU A 290 -23.14 2.71 -15.09
C LEU A 290 -21.92 2.18 -15.83
N HIS A 291 -21.38 1.05 -15.37
CA HIS A 291 -20.27 0.40 -16.04
C HIS A 291 -20.72 -0.33 -17.31
N GLU A 292 -19.80 -0.53 -18.25
CA GLU A 292 -20.06 -1.24 -19.51
C GLU A 292 -20.54 -2.68 -19.30
N LEU A 293 -20.08 -3.30 -18.21
CA LEU A 293 -20.50 -4.65 -17.77
C LEU A 293 -21.89 -4.69 -17.10
N GLY A 294 -22.58 -3.55 -16.99
CA GLY A 294 -23.94 -3.46 -16.48
C GLY A 294 -24.09 -3.35 -14.96
N HIS A 295 -23.01 -3.16 -14.21
CA HIS A 295 -23.08 -2.86 -12.77
C HIS A 295 -23.12 -1.35 -12.52
N PHE A 296 -23.86 -0.94 -11.50
CA PHE A 296 -23.93 0.44 -11.04
C PHE A 296 -22.77 0.78 -10.13
N ASN A 297 -22.06 1.86 -10.40
CA ASN A 297 -21.04 2.42 -9.52
C ASN A 297 -21.65 3.59 -8.76
N ILE A 298 -21.93 3.38 -7.48
CA ILE A 298 -22.68 4.33 -6.64
C ILE A 298 -21.74 4.96 -5.60
N PRO A 299 -21.58 6.30 -5.60
CA PRO A 299 -20.91 7.01 -4.53
C PRO A 299 -21.59 6.79 -3.18
N THR A 300 -20.80 6.52 -2.14
CA THR A 300 -21.31 6.44 -0.75
C THR A 300 -22.01 7.73 -0.33
N LEU A 301 -21.57 8.87 -0.85
CA LEU A 301 -22.09 10.20 -0.52
C LEU A 301 -23.14 10.73 -1.50
N CYS A 302 -23.63 9.92 -2.44
CA CYS A 302 -24.61 10.34 -3.44
C CYS A 302 -25.91 10.86 -2.79
N ASP A 303 -26.51 11.89 -3.40
CA ASP A 303 -27.83 12.36 -3.01
C ASP A 303 -28.90 11.27 -3.28
N PRO A 304 -29.73 10.92 -2.29
CA PRO A 304 -30.78 9.91 -2.42
C PRO A 304 -31.76 10.09 -3.59
N ALA A 305 -32.19 11.32 -3.86
CA ALA A 305 -33.15 11.58 -4.94
C ALA A 305 -32.48 11.39 -6.30
N ASN A 306 -31.25 11.91 -6.45
CA ASN A 306 -30.43 11.69 -7.64
C ASN A 306 -30.12 10.20 -7.86
N LEU A 307 -29.84 9.46 -6.79
CA LEU A 307 -29.61 8.02 -6.83
C LEU A 307 -30.84 7.28 -7.36
N GLN A 308 -32.02 7.57 -6.81
CA GLN A 308 -33.27 6.93 -7.21
C GLN A 308 -33.56 7.18 -8.69
N TRP A 309 -33.49 8.45 -9.11
CA TRP A 309 -33.73 8.83 -10.50
C TRP A 309 -32.73 8.16 -11.45
N PHE A 310 -31.45 8.14 -11.08
CA PHE A 310 -30.40 7.54 -11.89
C PHE A 310 -30.61 6.04 -12.09
N ILE A 311 -30.88 5.29 -11.00
CA ILE A 311 -31.09 3.85 -11.07
C ILE A 311 -32.30 3.53 -11.94
N LEU A 312 -33.43 4.21 -11.75
CA LEU A 312 -34.64 3.97 -12.53
C LEU A 312 -34.43 4.25 -14.02
N THR A 313 -33.75 5.36 -14.35
CA THR A 313 -33.48 5.76 -15.74
C THR A 313 -32.51 4.80 -16.44
N LYS A 314 -31.56 4.23 -15.70
CA LYS A 314 -30.48 3.39 -16.26
C LYS A 314 -30.68 1.88 -16.07
N ALA A 315 -31.72 1.45 -15.36
CA ALA A 315 -32.01 0.04 -15.08
C ALA A 315 -32.12 -0.81 -16.35
N GLN A 316 -32.81 -0.32 -17.39
CA GLN A 316 -32.97 -1.07 -18.63
C GLN A 316 -31.64 -1.23 -19.37
N GLN A 317 -30.87 -0.14 -19.49
CA GLN A 317 -29.53 -0.15 -20.08
C GLN A 317 -28.60 -1.12 -19.32
N ALA A 318 -28.67 -1.14 -17.99
CA ALA A 318 -27.88 -2.06 -17.16
C ALA A 318 -28.22 -3.53 -17.47
N ARG A 319 -29.51 -3.88 -17.62
CA ARG A 319 -29.95 -5.24 -17.98
C ARG A 319 -29.44 -5.65 -19.36
N GLU A 320 -29.48 -4.75 -20.33
CA GLU A 320 -29.01 -5.02 -21.69
C GLU A 320 -27.50 -5.26 -21.71
N ASN A 321 -26.73 -4.44 -20.99
CA ASN A 321 -25.28 -4.60 -20.86
C ASN A 321 -24.90 -5.96 -20.26
N MET A 322 -25.61 -6.43 -19.22
CA MET A 322 -25.34 -7.74 -18.63
C MET A 322 -25.67 -8.93 -19.56
N LYS A 323 -26.58 -8.75 -20.52
CA LYS A 323 -26.95 -9.80 -21.50
C LYS A 323 -25.94 -9.93 -22.65
N ARG A 324 -25.10 -8.92 -22.88
CA ARG A 324 -24.07 -8.92 -23.93
C ARG A 324 -22.78 -9.64 -23.52
N LYS A 325 -22.76 -10.24 -22.33
CA LYS A 325 -21.64 -11.01 -21.79
C LYS A 325 -21.48 -12.36 -22.45
#